data_AF-A0A7C4QXW4-F1
#
_entry.id   AF-A0A7C4QXW4-F1
#
_cell.length_a   1.000
_cell.length_b   1.000
_cell.length_c   1.000
_cell.angle_alpha   90.00
_cell.angle_beta   90.00
_cell.angle_gamma   90.00
#
_symmetry.space_group_name_H-M   'P 1'
#
loop_
_entity.id
_entity.type
_entity.pdbx_description
1 polymer ?
#
loop_
_entity_poly.entity_id
_entity_poly.type
_entity_poly.pdbx_seq_one_letter_code
_entity_poly.pdbx_strand_id
1 'polypeptide(L)'
;MRMVVPAIPRKGGAAISAGRYPPSDNLDGRAGPGAVVADGAEEQDMRQPGLCRWAVLGLLLPLPVAADTSSVWRANYAEAIAEAERLQRPLLIHFYGDHCPPCKRMEREVLSTRETLDLLGNYFVAVKINAGDAGNEDGSRLVQRFGIHSLPSDVILDPFTGRVLLRSERFQDQRAYSSLARGALRNFEQSLKTHLARSAKPAEDVPADEATPTVQLGEPQPMVGLDGYSPVALSSRKEWIRGKAAFAWEHKGITYYMASRAELEAFRESPEAFAPKLLGCDPVILWETDRAVPGDTRYGAFYDGDLYLFQSAETRRRFKANPTRYTRIQHVLRVEAIERTKVR
;
A
#
# COMPACT_ATOMS: atom_id res chain seq x y z
N MET A 1 -25.90 -50.16 -26.92
CA MET A 1 -26.61 -49.32 -27.92
C MET A 1 -25.91 -47.98 -28.03
N ARG A 2 -25.70 -47.47 -29.24
CA ARG A 2 -24.96 -46.25 -29.58
C ARG A 2 -25.93 -45.23 -30.21
N MET A 3 -25.69 -43.94 -29.94
CA MET A 3 -26.28 -42.73 -30.57
C MET A 3 -27.74 -42.40 -30.18
N VAL A 4 -28.21 -41.15 -30.11
CA VAL A 4 -27.93 -39.93 -30.89
C VAL A 4 -28.21 -38.68 -30.02
N VAL A 5 -27.41 -37.61 -30.15
CA VAL A 5 -27.73 -36.24 -29.68
C VAL A 5 -28.14 -35.40 -30.90
N PRO A 6 -29.27 -34.66 -30.89
CA PRO A 6 -29.67 -33.84 -32.03
C PRO A 6 -28.99 -32.47 -32.04
N ALA A 7 -28.59 -32.04 -33.24
CA ALA A 7 -28.01 -30.73 -33.54
C ALA A 7 -29.09 -29.69 -33.85
N ILE A 8 -28.84 -28.42 -33.49
CA ILE A 8 -29.64 -27.22 -33.82
C ILE A 8 -28.67 -26.09 -34.27
N PRO A 9 -29.05 -25.21 -35.23
CA PRO A 9 -28.18 -24.82 -36.33
C PRO A 9 -27.41 -23.49 -36.13
N ARG A 10 -26.35 -23.36 -36.92
CA ARG A 10 -25.57 -22.13 -37.14
C ARG A 10 -26.32 -21.18 -38.07
N LYS A 11 -26.49 -19.92 -37.65
CA LYS A 11 -26.66 -18.78 -38.57
C LYS A 11 -25.36 -17.96 -38.58
N GLY A 12 -24.82 -17.74 -39.76
CA GLY A 12 -23.63 -16.95 -39.98
C GLY A 12 -23.92 -15.47 -40.22
N GLY A 13 -22.84 -14.69 -40.13
CA GLY A 13 -22.49 -13.67 -41.10
C GLY A 13 -22.97 -12.24 -40.84
N ALA A 14 -22.09 -11.42 -40.26
CA ALA A 14 -21.81 -10.08 -40.78
C ALA A 14 -20.39 -9.66 -40.38
N ALA A 15 -19.56 -9.43 -41.38
CA ALA A 15 -18.19 -8.96 -41.27
C ALA A 15 -18.15 -7.43 -41.13
N ILE A 16 -17.19 -6.91 -40.37
CA ILE A 16 -16.66 -5.55 -40.57
C ILE A 16 -15.17 -5.51 -40.19
N SER A 17 -14.46 -4.72 -40.99
CA SER A 17 -13.04 -4.71 -41.31
C SER A 17 -12.06 -4.49 -40.16
N ALA A 18 -10.93 -5.20 -40.27
CA ALA A 18 -9.68 -4.87 -39.60
C ALA A 18 -9.05 -3.60 -40.18
N GLY A 19 -8.86 -2.58 -39.35
CA GLY A 19 -8.04 -1.40 -39.65
C GLY A 19 -6.55 -1.74 -39.47
N ARG A 20 -5.82 -1.75 -40.57
CA ARG A 20 -4.35 -1.79 -40.62
C ARG A 20 -3.79 -0.45 -40.14
N TYR A 21 -2.85 -0.51 -39.20
CA TYR A 21 -1.92 0.58 -38.92
C TYR A 21 -0.91 0.71 -40.07
N PRO A 22 -0.57 1.93 -40.53
CA PRO A 22 0.42 2.13 -41.59
C PRO A 22 1.88 2.01 -41.07
N PRO A 23 2.83 1.71 -41.96
CA PRO A 23 4.26 1.61 -41.65
C PRO A 23 4.93 2.99 -41.63
N SER A 24 5.90 3.18 -40.74
CA SER A 24 6.83 4.30 -40.79
C SER A 24 8.12 3.84 -41.49
N ASP A 25 8.33 4.32 -42.71
CA ASP A 25 9.56 4.18 -43.48
C ASP A 25 10.66 5.13 -42.97
N ASN A 26 11.89 4.62 -43.01
CA ASN A 26 13.14 5.35 -42.85
C ASN A 26 13.34 6.37 -43.98
N LEU A 27 13.98 7.50 -43.64
CA LEU A 27 14.79 8.26 -44.60
C LEU A 27 16.14 8.59 -43.97
N ASP A 28 17.18 8.13 -44.66
CA ASP A 28 18.59 8.43 -44.48
C ASP A 28 18.94 9.90 -44.77
N GLY A 29 19.94 10.39 -44.03
CA GLY A 29 21.11 11.03 -44.64
C GLY A 29 21.10 12.55 -44.87
N ARG A 30 21.95 13.27 -44.10
CA ARG A 30 23.14 13.97 -44.64
C ARG A 30 23.98 14.67 -43.55
N ALA A 31 25.25 14.25 -43.51
CA ALA A 31 26.52 14.99 -43.40
C ALA A 31 26.62 16.36 -42.69
N GLY A 32 27.68 16.50 -41.87
CA GLY A 32 28.08 17.65 -41.04
C GLY A 32 28.72 18.83 -41.81
N PRO A 33 29.85 19.45 -41.40
CA PRO A 33 30.79 19.16 -40.29
C PRO A 33 31.07 20.39 -39.38
N GLY A 34 31.97 20.27 -38.39
CA GLY A 34 32.53 21.44 -37.71
C GLY A 34 33.21 21.15 -36.38
N ALA A 35 34.39 20.53 -36.42
CA ALA A 35 35.31 20.43 -35.29
C ALA A 35 35.95 21.79 -34.98
N VAL A 36 36.16 22.12 -33.69
CA VAL A 36 37.40 22.77 -33.23
C VAL A 36 37.69 22.33 -31.80
N VAL A 37 38.86 21.72 -31.65
CA VAL A 37 39.60 21.47 -30.40
C VAL A 37 40.50 22.69 -30.17
N ALA A 38 40.58 23.19 -28.94
CA ALA A 38 41.74 23.87 -28.35
C ALA A 38 41.51 23.86 -26.83
N ASP A 39 42.24 23.06 -26.04
CA ASP A 39 43.62 23.27 -25.58
C ASP A 39 43.84 24.64 -24.93
N GLY A 40 44.32 24.63 -23.68
CA GLY A 40 44.59 25.86 -22.94
C GLY A 40 44.63 25.66 -21.43
N ALA A 41 45.60 24.87 -20.97
CA ALA A 41 46.13 24.99 -19.63
C ALA A 41 46.80 26.38 -19.50
N GLU A 42 46.49 27.12 -18.44
CA GLU A 42 47.39 28.17 -17.96
C GLU A 42 47.54 28.04 -16.44
N GLU A 43 48.69 27.47 -16.12
CA GLU A 43 49.36 27.37 -14.85
C GLU A 43 50.08 28.70 -14.61
N GLN A 44 49.71 29.44 -13.56
CA GLN A 44 50.43 30.64 -13.15
C GLN A 44 50.98 30.48 -11.73
N ASP A 45 52.24 30.06 -11.73
CA ASP A 45 53.39 30.67 -11.04
C ASP A 45 53.17 31.26 -9.64
N MET A 46 53.34 30.37 -8.66
CA MET A 46 54.28 30.49 -7.55
C MET A 46 54.89 31.89 -7.26
N ARG A 47 54.37 32.56 -6.22
CA ARG A 47 55.15 33.48 -5.38
C ARG A 47 54.87 33.25 -3.90
N GLN A 48 55.82 32.61 -3.22
CA GLN A 48 55.98 32.69 -1.76
C GLN A 48 56.43 34.12 -1.40
N PRO A 49 55.94 34.68 -0.28
CA PRO A 49 56.80 34.72 0.89
C PRO A 49 56.04 34.53 2.21
N GLY A 50 56.75 34.04 3.23
CA GLY A 50 56.33 34.17 4.63
C GLY A 50 56.10 32.84 5.33
N LEU A 51 57.15 32.34 5.96
CA LEU A 51 57.10 31.34 7.02
C LEU A 51 56.20 31.82 8.17
N CYS A 52 54.93 31.45 8.15
CA CYS A 52 54.08 31.46 9.34
C CYS A 52 54.01 30.04 9.89
N ARG A 53 54.58 29.86 11.09
CA ARG A 53 54.47 28.66 11.91
C ARG A 53 52.99 28.45 12.26
N TRP A 54 52.26 27.72 11.42
CA TRP A 54 50.93 27.23 11.77
C TRP A 54 51.08 25.93 12.55
N ALA A 55 50.60 25.95 13.80
CA ALA A 55 50.41 24.76 14.59
C ALA A 55 49.58 23.75 13.78
N VAL A 56 50.14 22.57 13.53
CA VAL A 56 49.40 21.43 12.98
C VAL A 56 48.44 20.96 14.07
N LEU A 57 47.29 21.62 14.16
CA LEU A 57 46.14 21.10 14.85
C LEU A 57 45.65 19.95 13.97
N GLY A 58 46.01 18.72 14.35
CA GLY A 58 45.65 17.51 13.62
C GLY A 58 44.15 17.48 13.38
N LEU A 59 43.76 17.78 12.14
CA LEU A 59 42.42 17.57 11.64
C LEU A 59 42.20 16.05 11.61
N LEU A 60 41.63 15.51 12.70
CA LEU A 60 41.03 14.19 12.69
C LEU A 60 39.93 14.22 11.62
N LEU A 61 40.30 13.82 10.39
CA LEU A 61 39.34 13.39 9.39
C LEU A 61 38.54 12.26 10.03
N PRO A 62 37.22 12.43 10.24
CA PRO A 62 36.40 11.31 10.68
C PRO A 62 36.55 10.23 9.62
N LEU A 63 37.05 9.06 10.04
CA LEU A 63 36.99 7.85 9.24
C LEU A 63 35.56 7.72 8.72
N PRO A 64 35.34 7.52 7.41
CA PRO A 64 34.02 7.20 6.93
C PRO A 64 33.58 5.94 7.67
N VAL A 65 32.58 6.08 8.53
CA VAL A 65 31.89 4.94 9.11
C VAL A 65 31.31 4.23 7.91
N ALA A 66 31.93 3.11 7.52
CA ALA A 66 31.33 2.20 6.57
C ALA A 66 30.01 1.77 7.20
N ALA A 67 28.90 2.33 6.68
CA ALA A 67 27.58 1.88 7.05
C ALA A 67 27.55 0.39 6.76
N ASP A 68 27.33 -0.39 7.82
CA ASP A 68 27.26 -1.83 7.76
C ASP A 68 26.08 -2.19 6.84
N THR A 69 26.38 -2.53 5.59
CA THR A 69 25.40 -2.86 4.54
C THR A 69 24.80 -4.26 4.72
N SER A 70 25.01 -4.87 5.89
CA SER A 70 24.64 -6.26 6.18
C SER A 70 23.17 -6.48 6.52
N SER A 71 22.30 -5.48 6.47
CA SER A 71 20.85 -5.74 6.44
C SER A 71 20.07 -4.58 5.84
N VAL A 72 20.04 -4.49 4.51
CA VAL A 72 19.01 -3.67 3.82
C VAL A 72 17.61 -4.25 4.05
N TRP A 73 17.54 -5.57 4.23
CA TRP A 73 16.30 -6.34 4.38
C TRP A 73 15.91 -6.52 5.84
N ARG A 74 14.76 -5.98 6.22
CA ARG A 74 14.07 -6.25 7.49
C ARG A 74 13.36 -7.59 7.44
N ALA A 75 13.10 -8.15 8.63
CA ALA A 75 12.34 -9.39 8.80
C ALA A 75 10.89 -9.14 9.26
N ASN A 76 10.62 -8.02 9.92
CA ASN A 76 9.31 -7.72 10.49
C ASN A 76 8.60 -6.61 9.70
N TYR A 77 7.38 -6.91 9.23
CA TYR A 77 6.58 -5.96 8.47
C TYR A 77 6.17 -4.72 9.28
N ALA A 78 5.76 -4.90 10.53
CA ALA A 78 5.27 -3.83 11.41
C ALA A 78 6.40 -2.84 11.79
N GLU A 79 7.61 -3.34 12.01
CA GLU A 79 8.78 -2.50 12.23
C GLU A 79 9.20 -1.78 10.95
N ALA A 80 9.21 -2.49 9.81
CA ALA A 80 9.62 -1.92 8.54
C ALA A 80 8.70 -0.78 8.09
N ILE A 81 7.39 -0.90 8.29
CA ILE A 81 6.44 0.17 7.95
C ILE A 81 6.61 1.38 8.87
N ALA A 82 6.82 1.20 10.17
CA ALA A 82 7.09 2.31 11.10
C ALA A 82 8.41 3.02 10.76
N GLU A 83 9.44 2.26 10.38
CA GLU A 83 10.70 2.83 9.91
C GLU A 83 10.53 3.58 8.58
N ALA A 84 9.74 3.06 7.65
CA ALA A 84 9.45 3.71 6.37
C ALA A 84 8.76 5.07 6.56
N GLU A 85 7.79 5.16 7.47
CA GLU A 85 7.15 6.42 7.87
C GLU A 85 8.18 7.40 8.45
N ARG A 86 8.98 6.94 9.43
CA ARG A 86 9.98 7.78 10.10
C ARG A 86 11.05 8.32 9.13
N LEU A 87 11.48 7.51 8.17
CA LEU A 87 12.49 7.88 7.17
C LEU A 87 11.90 8.59 5.96
N GLN A 88 10.56 8.70 5.87
CA GLN A 88 9.86 9.22 4.69
C GLN A 88 10.29 8.52 3.40
N ARG A 89 10.34 7.19 3.44
CA ARG A 89 10.76 6.34 2.31
C ARG A 89 9.65 5.35 1.95
N PRO A 90 9.49 4.98 0.67
CA PRO A 90 8.55 3.93 0.30
C PRO A 90 8.96 2.59 0.93
N LEU A 91 7.97 1.80 1.32
CA LEU A 91 8.20 0.44 1.80
C LEU A 91 8.15 -0.53 0.61
N LEU A 92 9.19 -1.34 0.46
CA LEU A 92 9.22 -2.49 -0.45
C LEU A 92 9.05 -3.78 0.36
N ILE A 93 8.09 -4.61 -0.06
CA ILE A 93 7.81 -5.92 0.53
C ILE A 93 8.10 -6.98 -0.53
N HIS A 94 9.05 -7.88 -0.24
CA HIS A 94 9.37 -9.02 -1.09
C HIS A 94 8.80 -10.30 -0.48
N PHE A 95 7.85 -10.93 -1.17
CA PHE A 95 7.27 -12.22 -0.80
C PHE A 95 8.04 -13.36 -1.47
N TYR A 96 8.51 -14.31 -0.66
CA TYR A 96 9.28 -15.47 -1.10
C TYR A 96 8.81 -16.77 -0.43
N GLY A 97 9.41 -17.91 -0.81
CA GLY A 97 9.23 -19.18 -0.11
C GLY A 97 10.51 -20.01 -0.08
N ASP A 98 10.71 -20.81 0.97
CA ASP A 98 11.93 -21.62 1.11
C ASP A 98 12.02 -22.74 0.06
N HIS A 99 10.87 -23.26 -0.34
CA HIS A 99 10.72 -24.28 -1.39
C HIS A 99 10.29 -23.66 -2.74
N CYS A 100 10.81 -22.48 -3.07
CA CYS A 100 10.50 -21.76 -4.31
C CYS A 100 11.78 -21.57 -5.18
N PRO A 101 12.00 -22.39 -6.21
CA PRO A 101 13.13 -22.24 -7.12
C PRO A 101 13.25 -20.86 -7.79
N PRO A 102 12.19 -20.24 -8.36
CA PRO A 102 12.32 -18.91 -8.96
C PRO A 102 12.65 -17.83 -7.94
N CYS A 103 12.20 -17.97 -6.68
CA CYS A 103 12.57 -17.05 -5.59
C CYS A 103 14.07 -17.13 -5.28
N LYS A 104 14.61 -18.34 -5.14
CA LYS A 104 16.06 -18.56 -4.93
C LYS A 104 16.90 -18.04 -6.08
N ARG A 105 16.40 -18.13 -7.30
CA ARG A 105 17.07 -17.55 -8.47
C ARG A 105 17.11 -16.02 -8.38
N MET A 106 15.96 -15.39 -8.12
CA MET A 106 15.86 -13.93 -7.98
C MET A 106 16.72 -13.39 -6.84
N GLU A 107 16.83 -14.15 -5.75
CA GLU A 107 17.73 -13.81 -4.64
C GLU A 107 19.17 -13.63 -5.11
N ARG A 108 19.70 -14.62 -5.83
CA ARG A 108 21.10 -14.62 -6.29
C ARG A 108 21.36 -13.62 -7.40
N GLU A 109 20.43 -13.52 -8.35
CA GLU A 109 20.64 -12.78 -9.60
C GLU A 109 20.23 -11.30 -9.49
N VAL A 110 19.40 -10.94 -8.51
CA VAL A 110 18.82 -9.61 -8.41
C VAL A 110 18.90 -9.04 -7.00
N LEU A 111 18.31 -9.69 -5.99
CA LEU A 111 18.08 -9.06 -4.68
C LEU A 111 19.35 -8.89 -3.84
N SER A 112 20.37 -9.72 -4.10
CA SER A 112 21.68 -9.67 -3.44
C SER A 112 22.74 -8.96 -4.27
N THR A 113 22.41 -8.43 -5.44
CA THR A 113 23.38 -7.69 -6.25
C THR A 113 23.65 -6.33 -5.61
N ARG A 114 24.87 -5.81 -5.79
CA ARG A 114 25.24 -4.49 -5.29
C ARG A 114 24.34 -3.39 -5.84
N GLU A 115 23.94 -3.49 -7.11
CA GLU A 115 23.01 -2.54 -7.72
C GLU A 115 21.69 -2.46 -6.94
N THR A 116 21.11 -3.61 -6.58
CA THR A 116 19.85 -3.64 -5.83
C THR A 116 20.06 -3.22 -4.38
N LEU A 117 21.12 -3.71 -3.71
CA LEU A 117 21.40 -3.34 -2.32
C LEU A 117 21.65 -1.84 -2.16
N ASP A 118 22.38 -1.22 -3.09
CA ASP A 118 22.61 0.23 -3.10
C ASP A 118 21.31 1.00 -3.40
N LEU A 119 20.49 0.53 -4.34
CA LEU A 119 19.19 1.14 -4.64
C LEU A 119 18.27 1.10 -3.41
N LEU A 120 18.14 -0.07 -2.79
CA LEU A 120 17.24 -0.26 -1.66
C LEU A 120 17.75 0.48 -0.40
N GLY A 121 19.04 0.38 -0.08
CA GLY A 121 19.62 1.05 1.09
C GLY A 121 19.53 2.58 1.04
N ASN A 122 19.59 3.16 -0.17
CA ASN A 122 19.52 4.61 -0.33
C ASN A 122 18.08 5.15 -0.36
N TYR A 123 17.12 4.41 -0.91
CA TYR A 123 15.82 4.99 -1.27
C TYR A 123 14.62 4.27 -0.68
N PHE A 124 14.77 3.06 -0.13
CA PHE A 124 13.65 2.26 0.36
C PHE A 124 13.87 1.86 1.82
N VAL A 125 12.78 1.48 2.48
CA VAL A 125 12.86 0.47 3.55
C VAL A 125 12.37 -0.82 2.92
N ALA A 126 13.14 -1.90 3.05
CA ALA A 126 12.85 -3.17 2.40
C ALA A 126 12.62 -4.27 3.43
N VAL A 127 11.60 -5.11 3.23
CA VAL A 127 11.27 -6.24 4.11
C VAL A 127 11.02 -7.50 3.29
N LYS A 128 11.50 -8.65 3.79
CA LYS A 128 11.23 -9.96 3.18
C LYS A 128 10.25 -10.74 4.02
N ILE A 129 9.23 -11.30 3.37
CA ILE A 129 8.16 -12.05 4.00
C ILE A 129 8.12 -13.45 3.40
N ASN A 130 8.31 -14.47 4.24
CA ASN A 130 8.14 -15.86 3.81
C ASN A 130 6.65 -16.18 3.70
N ALA A 131 6.18 -16.30 2.46
CA ALA A 131 4.81 -16.65 2.08
C ALA A 131 4.69 -18.12 1.63
N GLY A 132 5.80 -18.84 1.51
CA GLY A 132 5.81 -20.25 1.12
C GLY A 132 5.73 -21.24 2.28
N ASP A 133 5.80 -20.75 3.51
CA ASP A 133 5.65 -21.54 4.73
C ASP A 133 4.23 -21.40 5.29
N ALA A 134 3.49 -22.51 5.31
CA ALA A 134 2.13 -22.56 5.87
C ALA A 134 2.09 -22.35 7.40
N GLY A 135 3.22 -22.53 8.10
CA GLY A 135 3.35 -22.22 9.52
C GLY A 135 3.58 -20.74 9.83
N ASN A 136 3.87 -19.92 8.81
CA ASN A 136 4.04 -18.48 8.98
C ASN A 136 2.69 -17.76 8.88
N GLU A 137 2.00 -17.62 10.01
CA GLU A 137 0.69 -16.95 10.10
C GLU A 137 0.76 -15.48 9.66
N ASP A 138 1.83 -14.77 10.03
CA ASP A 138 2.04 -13.38 9.63
C ASP A 138 2.25 -13.26 8.12
N GLY A 139 3.05 -14.16 7.55
CA GLY A 139 3.22 -14.28 6.09
C GLY A 139 1.89 -14.53 5.39
N SER A 140 1.10 -15.47 5.90
CA SER A 140 -0.23 -15.81 5.37
C SER A 140 -1.21 -14.63 5.43
N ARG A 141 -1.20 -13.88 6.54
CA ARG A 141 -2.01 -12.67 6.70
C ARG A 141 -1.62 -11.59 5.70
N LEU A 142 -0.32 -11.39 5.48
CA LEU A 142 0.17 -10.40 4.52
C LEU A 142 -0.13 -10.81 3.08
N VAL A 143 -0.04 -12.10 2.74
CA VAL A 143 -0.47 -12.65 1.44
C VAL A 143 -1.94 -12.34 1.17
N GLN A 144 -2.83 -12.56 2.15
CA GLN A 144 -4.25 -12.24 2.01
C GLN A 144 -4.49 -10.73 1.91
N ARG A 145 -3.88 -9.94 2.82
CA ARG A 145 -3.99 -8.48 2.86
C ARG A 145 -3.58 -7.82 1.55
N PHE A 146 -2.50 -8.31 0.95
CA PHE A 146 -2.02 -7.81 -0.32
C PHE A 146 -2.55 -8.60 -1.51
N GLY A 147 -3.36 -9.66 -1.35
CA GLY A 147 -3.86 -10.46 -2.48
C GLY A 147 -2.74 -11.00 -3.37
N ILE A 148 -1.75 -11.68 -2.78
CA ILE A 148 -0.63 -12.30 -3.50
C ILE A 148 -1.03 -13.71 -3.94
N HIS A 149 -0.88 -14.02 -5.23
CA HIS A 149 -1.30 -15.30 -5.80
C HIS A 149 -0.14 -16.17 -6.29
N SER A 150 1.03 -15.58 -6.54
CA SER A 150 2.22 -16.30 -7.00
C SER A 150 3.49 -15.78 -6.32
N LEU A 151 4.56 -16.58 -6.36
CA LEU A 151 5.88 -16.21 -5.83
C LEU A 151 6.95 -16.37 -6.93
N PRO A 152 8.00 -15.54 -6.93
CA PRO A 152 8.21 -14.38 -6.05
C PRO A 152 7.28 -13.22 -6.40
N SER A 153 6.98 -12.38 -5.41
CA SER A 153 6.16 -11.17 -5.58
C SER A 153 6.75 -9.97 -4.85
N ASP A 154 6.65 -8.79 -5.45
CA ASP A 154 7.03 -7.50 -4.83
C ASP A 154 5.82 -6.57 -4.74
N VAL A 155 5.66 -5.91 -3.59
CA VAL A 155 4.71 -4.82 -3.37
C VAL A 155 5.48 -3.60 -2.86
N ILE A 156 5.33 -2.47 -3.53
CA ILE A 156 5.88 -1.19 -3.08
C ILE A 156 4.72 -0.28 -2.72
N LEU A 157 4.74 0.30 -1.52
CA LEU A 157 3.66 1.14 -1.02
C LEU A 157 4.16 2.44 -0.40
N ASP A 158 3.25 3.42 -0.37
CA ASP A 158 3.37 4.63 0.44
C ASP A 158 3.10 4.27 1.90
N PRO A 159 4.07 4.43 2.82
CA PRO A 159 3.87 4.06 4.21
C PRO A 159 2.88 4.96 4.96
N PHE A 160 2.66 6.19 4.50
CA PHE A 160 1.77 7.14 5.17
C PHE A 160 0.30 6.88 4.86
N THR A 161 0.00 6.43 3.64
CA THR A 161 -1.38 6.21 3.20
C THR A 161 -1.73 4.73 3.03
N GLY A 162 -0.73 3.85 3.00
CA GLY A 162 -0.92 2.42 2.72
C GLY A 162 -1.25 2.12 1.25
N ARG A 163 -1.17 3.12 0.35
CA ARG A 163 -1.43 2.97 -1.08
C ARG A 163 -0.33 2.16 -1.76
N VAL A 164 -0.71 1.10 -2.47
CA VAL A 164 0.21 0.33 -3.30
C VAL A 164 0.58 1.16 -4.54
N LEU A 165 1.86 1.48 -4.65
CA LEU A 165 2.46 2.23 -5.76
C LEU A 165 2.86 1.30 -6.90
N LEU A 166 3.22 0.06 -6.57
CA LEU A 166 3.62 -0.95 -7.53
C LEU A 166 3.37 -2.35 -6.97
N ARG A 167 3.01 -3.26 -7.87
CA ARG A 167 2.89 -4.69 -7.62
C ARG A 167 3.48 -5.46 -8.78
N SER A 168 4.22 -6.52 -8.47
CA SER A 168 4.67 -7.50 -9.45
C SER A 168 4.59 -8.88 -8.85
N GLU A 169 3.85 -9.80 -9.49
CA GLU A 169 3.65 -11.16 -8.98
C GLU A 169 4.42 -12.23 -9.78
N ARG A 170 5.62 -11.86 -10.24
CA ARG A 170 6.47 -12.71 -11.07
C ARG A 170 7.94 -12.37 -10.88
N PHE A 171 8.79 -13.33 -11.21
CA PHE A 171 10.24 -13.12 -11.35
C PHE A 171 10.55 -11.88 -12.23
N GLN A 172 11.44 -11.02 -11.74
CA GLN A 172 12.04 -9.93 -12.50
C GLN A 172 13.52 -10.23 -12.72
N ASP A 173 14.03 -9.91 -13.91
CA ASP A 173 15.46 -9.74 -14.10
C ASP A 173 15.94 -8.40 -13.51
N GLN A 174 17.26 -8.22 -13.41
CA GLN A 174 17.88 -7.04 -12.79
C GLN A 174 17.40 -5.72 -13.43
N ARG A 175 17.33 -5.65 -14.76
CA ARG A 175 16.97 -4.42 -15.47
C ARG A 175 15.50 -4.06 -15.23
N ALA A 176 14.62 -5.05 -15.31
CA ALA A 176 13.21 -4.87 -15.02
C ALA A 176 12.98 -4.44 -13.57
N TYR A 177 13.66 -5.09 -12.62
CA TYR A 177 13.57 -4.77 -11.19
C TYR A 177 13.97 -3.33 -10.90
N SER A 178 15.17 -2.91 -11.36
CA SER A 178 15.65 -1.52 -11.19
C SER A 178 14.70 -0.49 -11.81
N SER A 179 14.12 -0.80 -12.98
CA SER A 179 13.15 0.10 -13.65
C SER A 179 11.85 0.25 -12.85
N LEU A 180 11.28 -0.86 -12.38
CA LEU A 180 10.05 -0.87 -11.58
C LEU A 180 10.26 -0.12 -10.25
N ALA A 181 11.33 -0.42 -9.53
CA ALA A 181 11.66 0.25 -8.27
C ALA A 181 11.83 1.77 -8.45
N ARG A 182 12.59 2.22 -9.45
CA ARG A 182 12.74 3.67 -9.75
C ARG A 182 11.42 4.30 -10.17
N GLY A 183 10.55 3.57 -10.87
CA GLY A 183 9.20 4.02 -11.20
C GLY A 183 8.34 4.27 -9.96
N ALA A 184 8.35 3.31 -9.02
CA ALA A 184 7.65 3.43 -7.76
C ALA A 184 8.19 4.58 -6.89
N LEU A 185 9.51 4.82 -6.90
CA LEU A 185 10.12 5.95 -6.19
C LEU A 185 9.56 7.30 -6.67
N ARG A 186 9.45 7.51 -7.99
CA ARG A 186 8.85 8.75 -8.54
C ARG A 186 7.39 8.92 -8.13
N ASN A 187 6.62 7.84 -8.12
CA ASN A 187 5.22 7.87 -7.66
C ASN A 187 5.13 8.19 -6.17
N PHE A 188 6.07 7.67 -5.37
CA PHE A 188 6.15 7.95 -3.95
C PHE A 188 6.50 9.42 -3.68
N GLU A 189 7.47 10.01 -4.40
CA GLU A 189 7.82 11.42 -4.23
C GLU A 189 6.61 12.36 -4.43
N GLN A 190 5.75 12.05 -5.40
CA GLN A 190 4.49 12.79 -5.62
C GLN A 190 3.51 12.58 -4.46
N SER A 191 3.41 11.34 -3.98
CA SER A 191 2.58 10.96 -2.83
C SER A 191 3.01 11.70 -1.56
N LEU A 192 4.32 11.69 -1.27
CA LEU A 192 4.94 12.35 -0.13
C LEU A 192 4.72 13.86 -0.15
N LYS A 193 4.92 14.51 -1.31
CA LYS A 193 4.64 15.95 -1.47
C LYS A 193 3.19 16.27 -1.12
N THR A 194 2.26 15.45 -1.60
CA THR A 194 0.83 15.61 -1.31
C THR A 194 0.54 15.42 0.17
N HIS A 195 1.12 14.39 0.80
CA HIS A 195 0.97 14.10 2.22
C HIS A 195 1.51 15.24 3.10
N LEU A 196 2.70 15.75 2.79
CA LEU A 196 3.33 16.85 3.53
C LEU A 196 2.57 18.17 3.37
N ALA A 197 2.13 18.50 2.14
CA ALA A 197 1.31 19.69 1.89
C ALA A 197 -0.02 19.64 2.66
N ARG A 198 -0.65 18.46 2.71
CA ARG A 198 -1.91 18.25 3.46
C ARG A 198 -1.70 18.33 4.97
N SER A 199 -0.61 17.76 5.49
CA SER A 199 -0.28 17.78 6.92
C SER A 199 0.15 19.16 7.40
N ALA A 200 0.69 20.00 6.51
CA ALA A 200 1.08 21.38 6.82
C ALA A 200 -0.09 22.38 6.75
N LYS A 201 -1.23 22.02 6.13
CA LYS A 201 -2.39 22.92 6.06
C LYS A 201 -3.18 22.86 7.38
N PRO A 202 -3.28 23.95 8.16
CA PRO A 202 -4.12 23.99 9.34
C PRO A 202 -5.58 23.70 8.96
N ALA A 203 -6.30 22.98 9.83
CA ALA A 203 -7.73 22.79 9.69
C ALA A 203 -8.42 24.15 9.64
N GLU A 204 -8.89 24.54 8.46
CA GLU A 204 -9.49 25.85 8.18
C GLU A 204 -10.93 25.87 8.73
N ASP A 205 -11.11 26.61 9.82
CA ASP A 205 -12.28 27.28 10.38
C ASP A 205 -13.65 26.58 10.36
N VAL A 206 -13.98 25.94 11.48
CA VAL A 206 -15.36 25.91 12.00
C VAL A 206 -15.46 27.03 13.04
N PRO A 207 -16.47 27.92 12.99
CA PRO A 207 -16.59 29.02 13.94
C PRO A 207 -16.69 28.46 15.36
N ALA A 208 -15.71 28.84 16.19
CA ALA A 208 -15.78 28.69 17.62
C ALA A 208 -16.76 29.73 18.14
N ASP A 209 -18.00 29.31 18.35
CA ASP A 209 -18.83 29.95 19.35
C ASP A 209 -19.21 28.94 20.43
N GLU A 210 -19.25 29.49 21.64
CA GLU A 210 -19.60 28.93 22.93
C GLU A 210 -18.54 28.14 23.75
N ALA A 211 -18.21 28.80 24.86
CA ALA A 211 -17.39 28.49 26.01
C ALA A 211 -16.94 27.03 26.22
N THR A 212 -15.63 26.89 26.41
CA THR A 212 -14.95 25.66 26.83
C THR A 212 -15.21 25.42 28.33
N PRO A 213 -15.96 24.39 28.76
CA PRO A 213 -15.62 23.74 30.00
C PRO A 213 -14.40 22.85 29.74
N THR A 214 -13.40 22.93 30.60
CA THR A 214 -12.19 22.10 30.57
C THR A 214 -12.60 20.62 30.61
N VAL A 215 -12.72 19.97 29.45
CA VAL A 215 -12.95 18.54 29.36
C VAL A 215 -11.65 17.85 29.73
N GLN A 216 -11.63 17.21 30.89
CA GLN A 216 -10.62 16.21 31.20
C GLN A 216 -10.72 15.12 30.14
N LEU A 217 -9.63 14.88 29.41
CA LEU A 217 -9.52 13.77 28.46
C LEU A 217 -9.65 12.47 29.25
N GLY A 218 -10.87 11.94 29.31
CA GLY A 218 -11.11 10.55 29.70
C GLY A 218 -10.34 9.61 28.77
N GLU A 219 -10.10 8.40 29.26
CA GLU A 219 -9.42 7.34 28.50
C GLU A 219 -9.98 7.23 27.07
N PRO A 220 -9.14 6.91 26.06
CA PRO A 220 -9.59 6.77 24.68
C PRO A 220 -10.78 5.81 24.61
N GLN A 221 -11.97 6.34 24.34
CA GLN A 221 -13.18 5.53 24.22
C GLN A 221 -12.97 4.51 23.08
N PRO A 222 -13.15 3.20 23.34
CA PRO A 222 -12.96 2.18 22.32
C PRO A 222 -13.92 2.43 21.14
N MET A 223 -13.40 2.34 19.92
CA MET A 223 -14.21 2.53 18.71
C MET A 223 -15.27 1.42 18.66
N VAL A 224 -16.54 1.80 18.68
CA VAL A 224 -17.65 0.84 18.60
C VAL A 224 -17.98 0.57 17.14
N GLY A 225 -17.88 -0.69 16.73
CA GLY A 225 -18.23 -1.13 15.39
C GLY A 225 -19.75 -1.23 15.19
N LEU A 226 -20.19 -0.93 13.95
CA LEU A 226 -21.58 -1.06 13.52
C LEU A 226 -22.60 -0.35 14.43
N ASP A 227 -22.24 0.79 15.03
CA ASP A 227 -23.09 1.54 15.97
C ASP A 227 -23.67 0.67 17.12
N GLY A 228 -22.99 -0.43 17.45
CA GLY A 228 -23.39 -1.39 18.46
C GLY A 228 -24.44 -2.42 18.03
N TYR A 229 -24.69 -2.58 16.74
CA TYR A 229 -25.46 -3.69 16.19
C TYR A 229 -24.61 -4.95 16.01
N SER A 230 -25.23 -6.12 16.17
CA SER A 230 -24.54 -7.41 16.04
C SER A 230 -24.10 -7.68 14.60
N PRO A 231 -22.79 -7.82 14.34
CA PRO A 231 -22.29 -8.18 13.01
C PRO A 231 -22.79 -9.56 12.56
N VAL A 232 -22.96 -10.50 13.50
CA VAL A 232 -23.42 -11.86 13.21
C VAL A 232 -24.90 -11.86 12.82
N ALA A 233 -25.74 -11.13 13.57
CA ALA A 233 -27.14 -10.98 13.21
C ALA A 233 -27.30 -10.30 11.84
N LEU A 234 -26.50 -9.27 11.57
CA LEU A 234 -26.51 -8.56 10.30
C LEU A 234 -26.04 -9.43 9.14
N SER A 235 -24.97 -10.21 9.31
CA SER A 235 -24.42 -10.99 8.22
C SER A 235 -25.22 -12.26 7.96
N SER A 236 -25.65 -12.98 9.00
CA SER A 236 -26.38 -14.24 8.88
C SER A 236 -27.88 -14.08 8.65
N ARG A 237 -28.53 -13.13 9.33
CA ARG A 237 -29.99 -12.96 9.29
C ARG A 237 -30.46 -11.70 8.57
N LYS A 238 -29.55 -10.77 8.25
CA LYS A 238 -29.86 -9.45 7.67
C LYS A 238 -30.74 -8.60 8.59
N GLU A 239 -30.61 -8.81 9.90
CA GLU A 239 -31.39 -8.14 10.94
C GLU A 239 -30.54 -7.18 11.77
N TRP A 240 -31.05 -5.96 11.99
CA TRP A 240 -30.44 -4.95 12.86
C TRP A 240 -30.78 -5.22 14.31
N ILE A 241 -30.12 -6.22 14.90
CA ILE A 241 -30.28 -6.55 16.33
C ILE A 241 -29.19 -5.85 17.13
N ARG A 242 -29.59 -5.12 18.18
CA ARG A 242 -28.66 -4.47 19.11
C ARG A 242 -27.84 -5.54 19.85
N GLY A 243 -26.52 -5.38 19.79
CA GLY A 243 -25.60 -6.18 20.58
C GLY A 243 -25.68 -5.84 22.06
N LYS A 244 -25.21 -6.75 22.90
CA LYS A 244 -25.16 -6.55 24.36
C LYS A 244 -23.71 -6.39 24.79
N ALA A 245 -23.45 -5.46 25.71
CA ALA A 245 -22.12 -5.21 26.27
C ALA A 245 -21.50 -6.47 26.90
N ALA A 246 -22.33 -7.35 27.48
CA ALA A 246 -21.91 -8.64 28.02
C ALA A 246 -21.32 -9.61 26.97
N PHE A 247 -21.56 -9.35 25.68
CA PHE A 247 -21.07 -10.13 24.56
C PHE A 247 -20.22 -9.26 23.62
N ALA A 248 -19.33 -8.43 24.20
CA ALA A 248 -18.39 -7.62 23.45
C ALA A 248 -17.16 -8.44 23.01
N TRP A 249 -16.63 -8.14 21.83
CA TRP A 249 -15.35 -8.65 21.37
C TRP A 249 -14.61 -7.60 20.55
N GLU A 250 -13.31 -7.45 20.79
CA GLU A 250 -12.46 -6.53 20.03
C GLU A 250 -11.83 -7.25 18.85
N HIS A 251 -11.93 -6.64 17.68
CA HIS A 251 -11.29 -7.12 16.47
C HIS A 251 -10.68 -5.95 15.69
N LYS A 252 -9.36 -5.99 15.51
CA LYS A 252 -8.59 -4.93 14.82
C LYS A 252 -8.87 -3.56 15.44
N GLY A 253 -8.81 -3.45 16.77
CA GLY A 253 -9.01 -2.21 17.53
C GLY A 253 -10.43 -1.65 17.55
N ILE A 254 -11.42 -2.40 17.03
CA ILE A 254 -12.84 -2.03 17.02
C ILE A 254 -13.60 -3.02 17.89
N THR A 255 -14.38 -2.51 18.85
CA THR A 255 -15.23 -3.32 19.71
C THR A 255 -16.58 -3.56 19.04
N TYR A 256 -16.91 -4.83 18.83
CA TYR A 256 -18.21 -5.27 18.32
C TYR A 256 -19.04 -5.90 19.43
N TYR A 257 -20.35 -5.71 19.39
CA TYR A 257 -21.27 -6.27 20.38
C TYR A 257 -22.20 -7.29 19.73
N MET A 258 -22.25 -8.51 20.29
CA MET A 258 -23.09 -9.59 19.77
C MET A 258 -24.41 -9.67 20.53
N ALA A 259 -25.47 -10.21 19.92
CA ALA A 259 -26.79 -10.26 20.55
C ALA A 259 -26.91 -11.42 21.56
N SER A 260 -26.08 -12.45 21.41
CA SER A 260 -26.09 -13.66 22.24
C SER A 260 -24.69 -14.27 22.39
N ARG A 261 -24.54 -15.20 23.34
CA ARG A 261 -23.31 -15.97 23.54
C ARG A 261 -22.94 -16.82 22.32
N ALA A 262 -23.92 -17.42 21.65
CA ALA A 262 -23.67 -18.20 20.43
C ALA A 262 -23.11 -17.32 19.30
N GLU A 263 -23.61 -16.08 19.18
CA GLU A 263 -23.05 -15.12 18.21
C GLU A 263 -21.64 -14.67 18.60
N LEU A 264 -21.33 -14.49 19.89
CA LEU A 264 -19.98 -14.20 20.36
C LEU A 264 -19.01 -15.34 19.98
N GLU A 265 -19.40 -16.59 20.19
CA GLU A 265 -18.58 -17.75 19.84
C GLU A 265 -18.33 -17.81 18.31
N ALA A 266 -19.38 -17.66 17.50
CA ALA A 266 -19.25 -17.59 16.04
C ALA A 266 -18.35 -16.41 15.59
N PHE A 267 -18.55 -15.22 16.17
CA PHE A 267 -17.74 -14.04 15.83
C PHE A 267 -16.28 -14.24 16.19
N ARG A 268 -15.97 -14.89 17.32
CA ARG A 268 -14.59 -15.18 17.74
C ARG A 268 -13.87 -16.15 16.82
N GLU A 269 -14.59 -17.13 16.29
CA GLU A 269 -14.03 -18.11 15.35
C GLU A 269 -13.69 -17.49 14.00
N SER A 270 -14.55 -16.59 13.48
CA SER A 270 -14.31 -15.96 12.18
C SER A 270 -14.76 -14.49 12.13
N PRO A 271 -14.03 -13.57 12.80
CA PRO A 271 -14.43 -12.17 12.84
C PRO A 271 -14.50 -11.54 11.44
N GLU A 272 -13.58 -11.93 10.54
CA GLU A 272 -13.45 -11.46 9.16
C GLU A 272 -14.69 -11.74 8.29
N ALA A 273 -15.47 -12.77 8.64
CA ALA A 273 -16.69 -13.16 7.94
C ALA A 273 -17.91 -12.33 8.35
N PHE A 274 -17.86 -11.67 9.51
CA PHE A 274 -18.99 -10.93 10.07
C PHE A 274 -18.73 -9.42 10.12
N ALA A 275 -17.50 -9.00 10.37
CA ALA A 275 -17.12 -7.61 10.45
C ALA A 275 -17.22 -6.92 9.08
N PRO A 276 -17.56 -5.62 9.03
CA PRO A 276 -17.56 -4.85 7.79
C PRO A 276 -16.17 -4.85 7.15
N LYS A 277 -16.13 -4.92 5.82
CA LYS A 277 -14.89 -4.72 5.06
C LYS A 277 -14.36 -3.32 5.26
N LEU A 278 -13.05 -3.17 5.05
CA LEU A 278 -12.33 -1.90 5.17
C LEU A 278 -12.49 -1.25 6.55
N LEU A 279 -12.61 -2.06 7.60
CA LEU A 279 -12.86 -1.59 8.98
C LEU A 279 -14.13 -0.72 9.10
N GLY A 280 -15.09 -0.89 8.16
CA GLY A 280 -16.30 -0.07 8.10
C GLY A 280 -16.13 1.27 7.39
N CYS A 281 -15.00 1.55 6.74
CA CYS A 281 -14.81 2.75 5.94
C CYS A 281 -15.53 2.68 4.59
N ASP A 282 -15.90 3.85 4.06
CA ASP A 282 -16.55 3.97 2.76
C ASP A 282 -15.57 3.59 1.62
N PRO A 283 -15.84 2.51 0.86
CA PRO A 283 -14.94 2.02 -0.18
C PRO A 283 -14.78 3.01 -1.34
N VAL A 284 -15.78 3.85 -1.63
CA VAL A 284 -15.74 4.82 -2.72
C VAL A 284 -14.88 6.01 -2.32
N ILE A 285 -15.10 6.55 -1.13
CA ILE A 285 -14.29 7.67 -0.61
C ILE A 285 -12.84 7.22 -0.43
N LEU A 286 -12.63 6.01 0.11
CA LEU A 286 -11.30 5.45 0.27
C LEU A 286 -10.59 5.29 -1.07
N TRP A 287 -11.27 4.75 -2.08
CA TRP A 287 -10.70 4.59 -3.41
C TRP A 287 -10.39 5.92 -4.11
N GLU A 288 -11.28 6.90 -3.99
CA GLU A 288 -11.17 8.17 -4.73
C GLU A 288 -10.24 9.18 -4.07
N THR A 289 -10.15 9.17 -2.74
CA THR A 289 -9.48 10.23 -1.97
C THR A 289 -8.40 9.73 -1.03
N ASP A 290 -8.23 8.41 -0.89
CA ASP A 290 -7.30 7.78 0.05
C ASP A 290 -7.56 8.19 1.51
N ARG A 291 -8.82 8.56 1.82
CA ARG A 291 -9.27 8.89 3.17
C ARG A 291 -10.06 7.73 3.75
N ALA A 292 -9.66 7.29 4.93
CA ALA A 292 -10.40 6.29 5.71
C ALA A 292 -11.55 6.97 6.45
N VAL A 293 -12.60 7.30 5.70
CA VAL A 293 -13.81 7.91 6.26
C VAL A 293 -14.75 6.79 6.71
N PRO A 294 -15.13 6.72 8.00
CA PRO A 294 -16.06 5.70 8.48
C PRO A 294 -17.42 5.85 7.78
N GLY A 295 -17.94 4.72 7.31
CA GLY A 295 -19.28 4.65 6.77
C GLY A 295 -20.34 4.63 7.86
N ASP A 296 -21.57 4.93 7.47
CA ASP A 296 -22.73 4.99 8.35
C ASP A 296 -23.57 3.72 8.18
N THR A 297 -24.05 3.15 9.29
CA THR A 297 -24.87 1.93 9.27
C THR A 297 -26.17 2.11 8.47
N ARG A 298 -26.70 3.34 8.37
CA ARG A 298 -27.87 3.69 7.54
C ARG A 298 -27.66 3.42 6.06
N TYR A 299 -26.41 3.41 5.59
CA TYR A 299 -26.08 3.25 4.18
C TYR A 299 -25.42 1.91 3.83
N GLY A 300 -25.55 0.87 4.67
CA GLY A 300 -24.96 -0.44 4.39
C GLY A 300 -25.37 -1.10 3.07
N ALA A 301 -24.47 -1.86 2.47
CA ALA A 301 -24.75 -2.76 1.36
C ALA A 301 -23.94 -4.05 1.47
N PHE A 302 -24.56 -5.17 1.07
CA PHE A 302 -23.86 -6.43 0.91
C PHE A 302 -23.42 -6.60 -0.54
N TYR A 303 -22.20 -7.11 -0.73
CA TYR A 303 -21.68 -7.50 -2.03
C TYR A 303 -20.75 -8.71 -1.84
N ASP A 304 -20.99 -9.78 -2.62
CA ASP A 304 -20.25 -11.05 -2.51
C ASP A 304 -20.22 -11.65 -1.09
N GLY A 305 -21.35 -11.55 -0.38
CA GLY A 305 -21.47 -12.01 1.01
C GLY A 305 -20.92 -11.04 2.06
N ASP A 306 -20.08 -10.09 1.66
CA ASP A 306 -19.41 -9.14 2.54
C ASP A 306 -20.22 -7.86 2.78
N LEU A 307 -20.11 -7.32 3.99
CA LEU A 307 -20.75 -6.06 4.39
C LEU A 307 -19.85 -4.85 4.13
N TYR A 308 -20.36 -3.87 3.39
CA TYR A 308 -19.73 -2.57 3.17
C TYR A 308 -20.60 -1.45 3.75
N LEU A 309 -19.95 -0.48 4.37
CA LEU A 309 -20.59 0.73 4.90
C LEU A 309 -20.21 1.94 4.04
N PHE A 310 -21.08 2.96 4.04
CA PHE A 310 -20.92 4.12 3.17
C PHE A 310 -21.26 5.39 3.96
N GLN A 311 -20.55 6.47 3.70
CA GLN A 311 -20.80 7.77 4.34
C GLN A 311 -22.14 8.37 3.87
N SER A 312 -22.56 8.08 2.63
CA SER A 312 -23.77 8.65 2.04
C SER A 312 -24.51 7.68 1.13
N ALA A 313 -25.78 8.00 0.84
CA ALA A 313 -26.55 7.30 -0.19
C ALA A 313 -25.92 7.42 -1.59
N GLU A 314 -25.16 8.49 -1.84
CA GLU A 314 -24.51 8.72 -3.12
C GLU A 314 -23.33 7.76 -3.36
N THR A 315 -22.41 7.68 -2.39
CA THR A 315 -21.26 6.77 -2.48
C THR A 315 -21.72 5.31 -2.54
N ARG A 316 -22.76 4.95 -1.78
CA ARG A 316 -23.42 3.65 -1.89
C ARG A 316 -23.96 3.36 -3.29
N ARG A 317 -24.63 4.31 -3.94
CA ARG A 317 -25.13 4.14 -5.32
C ARG A 317 -23.99 3.94 -6.31
N ARG A 318 -22.92 4.72 -6.19
CA ARG A 318 -21.72 4.60 -7.05
C ARG A 318 -21.06 3.23 -6.89
N PHE A 319 -20.92 2.75 -5.65
CA PHE A 319 -20.42 1.41 -5.40
C PHE A 319 -21.28 0.34 -6.05
N LYS A 320 -22.60 0.39 -5.87
CA LYS A 320 -23.52 -0.58 -6.49
C LYS A 320 -23.47 -0.59 -8.01
N ALA A 321 -23.19 0.55 -8.64
CA ALA A 321 -23.07 0.66 -10.09
C ALA A 321 -21.81 -0.04 -10.63
N ASN A 322 -20.71 -0.07 -9.86
CA ASN A 322 -19.49 -0.77 -10.25
C ASN A 322 -18.71 -1.30 -9.03
N PRO A 323 -19.19 -2.38 -8.38
CA PRO A 323 -18.61 -2.83 -7.12
C PRO A 323 -17.17 -3.31 -7.27
N THR A 324 -16.87 -4.03 -8.36
CA THR A 324 -15.53 -4.60 -8.62
C THR A 324 -14.43 -3.55 -8.71
N ARG A 325 -14.77 -2.32 -9.15
CA ARG A 325 -13.84 -1.17 -9.13
C ARG A 325 -13.37 -0.83 -7.72
N TYR A 326 -14.28 -0.92 -6.76
CA TYR A 326 -14.06 -0.52 -5.36
C TYR A 326 -13.80 -1.71 -4.45
N THR A 327 -13.86 -2.95 -4.91
CA THR A 327 -13.49 -4.13 -4.10
C THR A 327 -12.07 -4.64 -4.41
N ARG A 328 -11.47 -4.21 -5.53
CA ARG A 328 -10.03 -4.40 -5.82
C ARG A 328 -9.11 -3.50 -4.99
N ILE A 329 -9.56 -3.05 -3.83
CA ILE A 329 -8.82 -2.12 -2.98
C ILE A 329 -7.51 -2.75 -2.53
N GLN A 330 -6.40 -2.05 -2.83
CA GLN A 330 -5.04 -2.41 -2.41
C GLN A 330 -4.56 -1.57 -1.21
N HIS A 331 -5.45 -0.82 -0.57
CA HIS A 331 -5.11 0.04 0.56
C HIS A 331 -5.15 -0.75 1.86
N VAL A 332 -4.11 -0.63 2.66
CA VAL A 332 -4.18 -1.17 4.01
C VAL A 332 -4.55 -0.10 5.01
N LEU A 333 -5.74 -0.26 5.57
CA LEU A 333 -6.23 0.56 6.66
C LEU A 333 -5.69 0.08 8.01
N ARG A 334 -5.25 1.04 8.82
CA ARG A 334 -5.09 0.90 10.27
C ARG A 334 -6.17 1.69 11.00
N VAL A 335 -6.43 1.35 12.25
CA VAL A 335 -7.46 2.01 13.08
C VAL A 335 -7.14 3.48 13.29
N GLU A 336 -5.86 3.82 13.43
CA GLU A 336 -5.38 5.17 13.66
C GLU A 336 -5.59 6.08 12.44
N ALA A 337 -5.73 5.50 11.25
CA ALA A 337 -5.97 6.24 10.01
C ALA A 337 -7.46 6.59 9.81
N ILE A 338 -8.38 5.97 10.57
CA ILE A 338 -9.82 6.21 10.45
C ILE A 338 -10.15 7.59 11.02
N GLU A 339 -10.74 8.44 10.18
CA GLU A 339 -11.19 9.76 10.61
C GLU A 339 -12.30 9.60 11.64
N ARG A 340 -12.07 10.10 12.86
CA ARG A 340 -13.07 10.04 13.92
C ARG A 340 -14.18 11.04 13.61
N THR A 341 -15.33 10.56 13.18
CA THR A 341 -16.56 11.35 13.16
C THR A 341 -16.88 11.71 14.60
N LYS A 342 -16.76 12.99 14.98
CA LYS A 342 -17.34 13.48 16.23
C LYS A 342 -18.85 13.30 16.12
N VAL A 343 -19.38 12.24 16.74
CA VAL A 343 -20.82 12.14 17.00
C VAL A 343 -21.11 13.27 17.98
N ARG A 344 -21.89 14.23 17.50
CA ARG A 344 -22.23 15.47 18.21
C ARG A 344 -23.31 15.21 19.24
#